data_AF-M8BMT5-F1
#
_entry.id   AF-M8BMT5-F1
#
_cell.length_a   1.000
_cell.length_b   1.000
_cell.length_c   1.000
_cell.angle_alpha   90.00
_cell.angle_beta   90.00
_cell.angle_gamma   90.00
#
_symmetry.space_group_name_H-M   'P 1'
#
loop_
_entity.id
_entity.type
_entity.pdbx_description
1 polymer ?
#
loop_
_entity_poly.entity_id
_entity_poly.type
_entity_poly.pdbx_seq_one_letter_code
_entity_poly.pdbx_strand_id
1 'polypeptide(L)'
;MADAQGLVQFLAAVAELARGAAAPSLRPVWERELLEARNPPRPGFAHREYDEVPDTKGTIVPLDEMAHRSFFFGAREVAAIRVPPGAGPPEARHHVEKKRITWPLHLGDACGHFIDYSREPYKVLQQYA
;
A
#
# COMPACT_ATOMS: atom_id res chain seq x y z
N MET A 1 -17.98 6.00 6.72
CA MET A 1 -17.08 5.04 6.03
C MET A 1 -15.66 5.19 6.57
N ALA A 2 -14.83 4.15 6.50
CA ALA A 2 -13.49 4.09 7.11
C ALA A 2 -12.40 3.80 6.05
N ASP A 3 -11.14 4.09 6.40
CA ASP A 3 -9.96 3.74 5.62
C ASP A 3 -9.53 2.28 5.84
N ALA A 4 -8.41 1.88 5.25
CA ALA A 4 -7.87 0.53 5.40
C ALA A 4 -7.56 0.18 6.87
N GLN A 5 -7.02 1.13 7.64
CA GLN A 5 -6.73 0.90 9.05
C GLN A 5 -8.02 0.69 9.86
N GLY A 6 -9.02 1.54 9.65
CA GLY A 6 -10.32 1.42 10.30
C GLY A 6 -11.02 0.10 9.94
N LEU A 7 -10.87 -0.39 8.70
CA LEU A 7 -11.36 -1.72 8.33
C LEU A 7 -10.63 -2.85 9.08
N VAL A 8 -9.30 -2.78 9.21
CA VAL A 8 -8.53 -3.77 9.98
C VAL A 8 -8.96 -3.79 11.45
N GLN A 9 -9.11 -2.61 12.06
CA GLN A 9 -9.60 -2.50 13.44
C GLN A 9 -11.01 -3.06 13.60
N PHE A 10 -11.90 -2.79 12.63
CA PHE A 10 -13.24 -3.35 12.61
C PHE A 10 -13.23 -4.88 12.54
N LEU A 11 -12.44 -5.46 11.62
CA LEU A 11 -12.34 -6.92 11.48
C LEU A 11 -11.73 -7.57 12.72
N ALA A 12 -10.75 -6.93 13.36
CA ALA A 12 -10.20 -7.38 14.64
C ALA A 12 -11.26 -7.36 15.74
N ALA A 13 -12.03 -6.28 15.87
CA ALA A 13 -13.14 -6.18 16.82
C ALA A 13 -14.20 -7.27 16.60
N VAL A 14 -14.58 -7.53 15.35
CA VAL A 14 -15.50 -8.64 15.00
C VAL A 14 -14.93 -9.98 15.45
N ALA A 15 -13.65 -10.23 15.20
CA ALA A 15 -13.00 -11.47 15.59
C ALA A 15 -12.91 -11.65 17.12
N GLU A 16 -12.73 -10.56 17.87
CA GLU A 16 -12.76 -10.58 19.35
C GLU A 16 -14.15 -10.91 19.89
N LEU A 17 -15.19 -10.24 19.38
CA LEU A 17 -16.57 -10.47 19.78
C LEU A 17 -17.02 -11.90 19.44
N ALA A 18 -16.64 -12.41 18.27
CA ALA A 18 -16.91 -13.80 17.88
C ALA A 18 -16.24 -14.83 18.81
N ARG A 19 -15.12 -14.47 19.44
CA ARG A 19 -14.44 -15.29 20.45
C ARG A 19 -15.01 -15.13 21.88
N GLY A 20 -16.07 -14.35 22.05
CA GLY A 20 -16.74 -14.15 23.33
C GLY A 20 -16.18 -12.99 24.17
N ALA A 21 -15.38 -12.11 23.58
CA ALA A 21 -15.00 -10.88 24.27
C ALA A 21 -16.26 -10.04 24.58
N ALA A 22 -16.32 -9.45 25.77
CA ALA A 22 -17.46 -8.61 26.19
C ALA A 22 -17.55 -7.30 25.41
N ALA A 23 -16.41 -6.79 24.93
CA ALA A 23 -16.32 -5.59 24.11
C ALA A 23 -15.02 -5.63 23.28
N PRO A 24 -14.93 -4.88 22.17
CA PRO A 24 -13.69 -4.71 21.45
C PRO A 24 -12.60 -4.05 22.31
N SER A 25 -11.36 -4.51 22.17
CA SER A 25 -10.19 -3.95 22.86
C SER A 25 -9.90 -2.52 22.42
N LEU A 26 -10.11 -2.24 21.13
CA LEU A 26 -10.05 -0.89 20.56
C LEU A 26 -11.47 -0.40 20.30
N ARG A 27 -11.87 0.66 21.03
CA ARG A 27 -13.18 1.28 20.83
C ARG A 27 -13.15 2.17 19.59
N PRO A 28 -14.16 2.10 18.72
CA PRO A 28 -14.25 3.02 17.60
C PRO A 28 -14.49 4.45 18.12
N VAL A 29 -13.77 5.41 17.54
CA VAL A 29 -14.00 6.85 17.77
C VAL A 29 -14.80 7.38 16.59
N TRP A 30 -15.94 8.02 16.90
CA TRP A 30 -16.89 8.50 15.89
C TRP A 30 -16.90 10.02 15.73
N GLU A 31 -16.04 10.74 16.46
CA GLU A 31 -15.93 12.20 16.57
C GLU A 31 -15.41 12.84 15.26
N ARG A 32 -16.19 12.71 14.18
CA ARG A 32 -15.84 13.23 12.85
C ARG A 32 -15.82 14.76 12.80
N GLU A 33 -16.51 15.41 13.73
CA GLU A 33 -16.45 16.85 13.96
C GLU A 33 -15.03 17.35 14.21
N LEU A 34 -14.12 16.50 14.73
CA LEU A 34 -12.69 16.85 14.88
C LEU A 34 -11.97 17.04 13.55
N LEU A 35 -12.52 16.52 12.46
CA LEU A 35 -11.98 16.62 11.10
C LEU A 35 -12.61 17.77 10.31
N GLU A 36 -13.49 18.56 10.92
CA GLU A 36 -14.08 19.72 10.26
C GLU A 36 -13.04 20.82 9.99
N ALA A 37 -13.31 21.61 8.95
CA ALA A 37 -12.45 22.73 8.61
C ALA A 37 -12.48 23.82 9.70
N ARG A 38 -11.37 24.55 9.82
CA ARG A 38 -11.31 25.76 10.66
C ARG A 38 -12.35 26.79 10.19
N ASN A 39 -12.85 27.60 11.12
CA ASN A 39 -13.74 28.73 10.84
C ASN A 39 -13.09 30.07 11.27
N PRO A 40 -12.72 30.97 10.33
CA PRO A 40 -12.82 30.82 8.88
C PRO A 40 -11.78 29.83 8.31
N PRO A 41 -12.02 29.24 7.12
CA PRO A 41 -11.03 28.42 6.43
C PRO A 41 -9.75 29.20 6.14
N ARG A 42 -8.58 28.58 6.34
CA ARG A 42 -7.26 29.19 6.09
C ARG A 42 -6.33 28.24 5.33
N PRO A 43 -6.54 28.00 4.02
CA PRO A 43 -5.63 27.20 3.21
C PRO A 43 -4.22 27.80 3.26
N GLY A 44 -3.21 26.99 3.54
CA GLY A 44 -1.81 27.45 3.67
C GLY A 44 -0.91 27.06 2.50
N PHE A 45 -1.34 26.11 1.67
CA PHE A 45 -0.56 25.50 0.61
C PHE A 45 -1.41 25.34 -0.65
N ALA A 46 -0.75 25.32 -1.81
CA ALA A 46 -1.39 24.93 -3.06
C ALA A 46 -1.62 23.41 -3.06
N HIS A 47 -2.87 22.99 -2.90
CA HIS A 47 -3.26 21.59 -2.89
C HIS A 47 -3.50 21.09 -4.33
N ARG A 48 -2.43 20.59 -4.96
CA ARG A 48 -2.42 20.10 -6.34
C ARG A 48 -3.25 18.83 -6.53
N GLU A 49 -3.57 18.14 -5.45
CA GLU A 49 -4.44 16.96 -5.44
C GLU A 49 -5.87 17.29 -5.91
N TYR A 50 -6.25 18.57 -5.86
CA TYR A 50 -7.55 19.07 -6.34
C TYR A 50 -7.47 19.81 -7.68
N ASP A 51 -6.32 19.82 -8.36
CA ASP A 51 -6.20 20.41 -9.69
C ASP A 51 -7.11 19.64 -10.68
N GLU A 52 -7.71 20.35 -11.64
CA GLU A 52 -8.51 19.72 -12.68
C GLU A 52 -7.63 18.85 -13.57
N VAL A 53 -7.89 17.53 -13.55
CA VAL A 53 -7.22 16.58 -14.43
C VAL A 53 -8.01 16.49 -15.74
N PRO A 54 -7.35 16.59 -16.92
CA PRO A 54 -8.03 16.42 -18.19
C PRO A 54 -8.79 15.09 -18.25
N ASP A 55 -10.00 15.12 -18.79
CA ASP A 55 -10.82 13.92 -18.94
C ASP A 55 -10.17 12.96 -19.96
N THR A 56 -9.49 11.94 -19.46
CA THR A 56 -8.87 10.87 -20.26
C THR A 56 -9.88 9.84 -20.72
N LYS A 57 -11.02 10.27 -21.30
CA LYS A 57 -12.00 9.35 -21.90
C LYS A 57 -11.30 8.47 -22.93
N GLY A 58 -11.23 7.17 -22.65
CA GLY A 58 -10.60 6.16 -23.52
C GLY A 58 -9.21 5.69 -23.09
N THR A 59 -8.63 6.17 -21.99
CA THR A 59 -7.33 5.66 -21.47
C THR A 59 -7.51 4.69 -20.29
N ILE A 60 -8.75 4.42 -19.88
CA ILE A 60 -9.03 3.44 -18.83
C ILE A 60 -8.84 2.05 -19.46
N VAL A 61 -7.69 1.45 -19.18
CA VAL A 61 -7.42 0.06 -19.55
C VAL A 61 -8.48 -0.82 -18.88
N PRO A 62 -9.25 -1.60 -19.65
CA PRO A 62 -10.22 -2.53 -19.10
C PRO A 62 -9.58 -3.47 -18.08
N LEU A 63 -10.28 -3.77 -16.99
CA LEU A 63 -9.71 -4.56 -15.88
C LEU A 63 -9.26 -5.95 -16.34
N ASP A 64 -9.96 -6.53 -17.32
CA ASP A 64 -9.67 -7.80 -17.97
C ASP A 64 -8.40 -7.78 -18.83
N GLU A 65 -7.96 -6.60 -19.28
CA GLU A 65 -6.70 -6.42 -19.99
C GLU A 65 -5.49 -6.23 -19.03
N MET A 66 -5.74 -6.05 -17.73
CA MET A 66 -4.70 -5.86 -16.73
C MET A 66 -4.25 -7.19 -16.11
N ALA A 67 -2.96 -7.51 -16.24
CA ALA A 67 -2.38 -8.64 -15.53
C ALA A 67 -2.22 -8.32 -14.03
N HIS A 68 -3.00 -8.96 -13.17
CA HIS A 68 -2.82 -8.91 -11.72
C HIS A 68 -1.86 -10.02 -11.26
N ARG A 69 -0.75 -9.63 -10.61
CA ARG A 69 0.30 -10.54 -10.11
C ARG A 69 0.82 -10.05 -8.77
N SER A 70 1.15 -10.98 -7.88
CA SER A 70 1.75 -10.69 -6.58
C SER A 70 3.27 -10.85 -6.65
N PHE A 71 3.98 -9.97 -5.96
CA PHE A 71 5.43 -10.04 -5.78
C PHE A 71 5.76 -10.13 -4.30
N PHE A 72 6.79 -10.89 -3.96
CA PHE A 72 7.28 -11.01 -2.59
C PHE A 72 8.61 -10.28 -2.45
N PHE A 73 8.73 -9.49 -1.39
CA PHE A 73 9.97 -8.83 -1.00
C PHE A 73 10.35 -9.31 0.39
N GLY A 74 11.45 -10.05 0.50
CA GLY A 74 12.01 -10.46 1.77
C GLY A 74 12.79 -9.32 2.44
N ALA A 75 13.31 -9.61 3.63
CA ALA A 75 14.04 -8.63 4.42
C ALA A 75 15.26 -8.05 3.67
N ARG A 76 15.94 -8.87 2.84
CA ARG A 76 17.10 -8.45 2.05
C ARG A 76 16.70 -7.51 0.93
N GLU A 77 15.64 -7.83 0.18
CA GLU A 77 15.14 -7.00 -0.91
C GLU A 77 14.63 -5.65 -0.38
N VAL A 78 13.88 -5.67 0.73
CA VAL A 78 13.42 -4.43 1.39
C VAL A 78 14.59 -3.59 1.88
N ALA A 79 15.61 -4.21 2.49
CA ALA A 79 16.81 -3.50 2.92
C ALA A 79 17.52 -2.83 1.73
N ALA A 80 17.65 -3.51 0.60
CA ALA A 80 18.27 -2.97 -0.60
C ALA A 80 17.50 -1.77 -1.18
N ILE A 81 16.16 -1.77 -1.12
CA ILE A 81 15.33 -0.64 -1.57
C ILE A 81 15.49 0.60 -0.68
N ARG A 82 15.73 0.41 0.62
CA ARG A 82 15.92 1.50 1.58
C ARG A 82 17.27 2.21 1.43
N VAL A 83 18.22 1.61 0.72
CA VAL A 83 19.52 2.26 0.48
C VAL A 83 19.35 3.34 -0.58
N PRO A 84 19.82 4.58 -0.32
CA PRO A 84 19.79 5.63 -1.33
C PRO A 84 20.57 5.19 -2.58
N PRO A 85 20.07 5.49 -3.79
CA PRO A 85 20.73 5.09 -5.02
C PRO A 85 22.16 5.63 -5.06
N GLY A 86 23.15 4.73 -4.98
CA GLY A 86 24.58 5.04 -5.03
C GLY A 86 25.43 4.53 -3.86
N ALA A 87 24.83 4.08 -2.74
CA ALA A 87 25.58 3.77 -1.52
C ALA A 87 25.90 2.28 -1.26
N GLY A 88 25.60 1.36 -2.21
CA GLY A 88 25.80 -0.10 -2.03
C GLY A 88 27.00 -0.70 -2.80
N PRO A 89 27.71 -1.72 -2.23
CA PRO A 89 28.78 -2.44 -2.92
C PRO A 89 28.28 -3.17 -4.18
N PRO A 90 29.13 -3.31 -5.22
CA PRO A 90 28.72 -3.69 -6.59
C PRO A 90 28.15 -5.10 -6.73
N GLU A 91 28.38 -6.01 -5.79
CA GLU A 91 27.95 -7.42 -5.90
C GLU A 91 26.44 -7.65 -5.69
N ALA A 92 25.71 -6.72 -5.07
CA ALA A 92 24.26 -6.85 -4.88
C ALA A 92 23.42 -6.37 -6.09
N ARG A 93 24.08 -6.06 -7.22
CA ARG A 93 23.45 -5.43 -8.40
C ARG A 93 22.86 -6.41 -9.40
N HIS A 94 23.04 -7.72 -9.20
CA HIS A 94 22.52 -8.75 -10.09
C HIS A 94 21.28 -9.39 -9.47
N HIS A 95 20.14 -9.34 -10.18
CA HIS A 95 18.81 -9.81 -9.78
C HIS A 95 17.98 -8.91 -8.83
N VAL A 96 17.90 -7.62 -9.12
CA VAL A 96 16.59 -6.98 -9.12
C VAL A 96 16.32 -6.56 -10.55
N GLU A 97 15.68 -7.44 -11.32
CA GLU A 97 15.04 -6.98 -12.55
C GLU A 97 13.98 -5.98 -12.10
N LYS A 98 14.31 -4.69 -12.25
CA LYS A 98 13.32 -3.61 -12.25
C LYS A 98 12.39 -3.89 -13.43
N LYS A 99 11.45 -4.83 -13.28
CA LYS A 99 10.18 -4.71 -13.99
C LYS A 99 9.69 -3.34 -13.61
N ARG A 100 9.68 -2.47 -14.61
CA ARG A 100 9.52 -1.03 -14.53
C ARG A 100 8.13 -0.74 -13.95
N ILE A 101 7.99 -0.86 -12.63
CA ILE A 101 6.86 -0.30 -11.90
C ILE A 101 7.20 1.18 -11.80
N THR A 102 6.72 1.95 -12.77
CA THR A 102 6.77 3.40 -12.74
C THR A 102 5.88 3.85 -11.59
N TRP A 103 6.42 3.95 -10.39
CA TRP A 103 5.77 4.70 -9.31
C TRP A 103 5.85 6.17 -9.68
N PRO A 104 4.74 6.89 -9.95
CA PRO A 104 4.80 8.34 -9.94
C PRO A 104 5.31 8.73 -8.54
N LEU A 105 6.40 9.49 -8.51
CA LEU A 105 6.92 10.08 -7.27
C LEU A 105 5.77 10.85 -6.63
N HIS A 106 5.20 10.33 -5.54
CA HIS A 106 4.50 11.06 -4.45
C HIS A 106 3.69 10.07 -3.58
N LEU A 107 4.31 9.01 -3.06
CA LEU A 107 3.70 8.22 -1.98
C LEU A 107 4.75 7.95 -0.90
N GLY A 108 4.89 8.96 -0.04
CA GLY A 108 5.60 8.80 1.23
C GLY A 108 4.81 7.87 2.14
N ASP A 109 5.54 6.97 2.79
CA ASP A 109 5.22 6.38 4.08
C ASP A 109 3.83 5.76 4.25
N ALA A 110 3.59 4.64 3.58
CA ALA A 110 2.57 3.67 4.02
C ALA A 110 3.22 2.30 4.20
N CYS A 111 3.44 1.93 5.46
CA CYS A 111 3.76 0.57 5.87
C CYS A 111 2.65 -0.38 5.41
N GLY A 112 2.86 -1.04 4.26
CA GLY A 112 1.96 -2.08 3.77
C GLY A 112 2.06 -3.33 4.65
N HIS A 113 1.01 -3.59 5.42
CA HIS A 113 0.79 -4.87 6.09
C HIS A 113 0.46 -5.90 5.01
N PHE A 114 1.41 -6.77 4.67
CA PHE A 114 1.19 -7.88 3.73
C PHE A 114 0.77 -9.12 4.51
N ILE A 115 -0.42 -9.63 4.19
CA ILE A 115 -0.94 -10.88 4.77
C ILE A 115 -0.25 -12.06 4.07
N ASP A 116 0.46 -12.86 4.86
CA ASP A 116 1.06 -14.14 4.48
C ASP A 116 -0.02 -15.22 4.38
N TYR A 117 -0.15 -15.82 3.20
CA TYR A 117 -0.78 -17.13 3.01
C TYR A 117 0.04 -17.89 1.97
N SER A 118 1.10 -18.58 2.38
CA SER A 118 1.35 -19.99 2.01
C SER A 118 2.78 -20.42 2.37
N ARG A 119 2.88 -21.31 3.37
CA ARG A 119 3.98 -22.27 3.52
C ARG A 119 4.07 -23.18 2.27
N GLU A 120 5.30 -23.47 1.86
CA GLU A 120 5.78 -24.56 0.97
C GLU A 120 5.70 -24.36 -0.58
N PRO A 121 6.65 -24.95 -1.35
CA PRO A 121 7.41 -24.23 -2.37
C PRO A 121 7.13 -24.74 -3.79
N TYR A 122 7.02 -23.83 -4.76
CA TYR A 122 7.00 -24.22 -6.19
C TYR A 122 8.08 -23.48 -6.96
N LYS A 123 9.17 -24.22 -7.15
CA LYS A 123 10.12 -24.24 -8.26
C LYS A 123 10.18 -23.01 -9.16
N VAL A 124 11.34 -22.36 -9.07
CA VAL A 124 12.01 -21.62 -10.15
C VAL A 124 11.85 -22.40 -11.47
N LEU A 125 11.03 -21.92 -12.38
CA LEU A 125 11.11 -22.31 -13.78
C LEU A 125 12.31 -21.59 -14.40
N GLN A 126 13.48 -22.19 -14.22
CA GLN A 126 14.58 -22.06 -15.17
C GLN A 126 14.24 -22.90 -16.41
N GLN A 127 14.74 -22.42 -17.55
CA GLN A 127 14.75 -23.03 -18.89
C GLN A 127 13.44 -22.93 -19.67
N TYR A 128 13.43 -22.07 -20.69
CA TYR A 128 13.59 -22.52 -22.08
C TYR A 128 14.49 -21.53 -22.82
N ALA A 129 15.26 -22.08 -23.77
CA ALA A 129 16.37 -21.48 -24.52
C ALA A 129 15.96 -20.30 -25.41
#